data_AF-A0A9N9XIN7-F1
#
_entry.id   AF-A0A9N9XIN7-F1
#
_cell.length_a   1.000
_cell.length_b   1.000
_cell.length_c   1.000
_cell.angle_alpha   90.00
_cell.angle_beta   90.00
_cell.angle_gamma   90.00
#
_symmetry.space_group_name_H-M   'P 1'
#
loop_
_entity.id
_entity.type
_entity.pdbx_description
1 polymer ?
#
loop_
_entity_poly.entity_id
_entity_poly.type
_entity_poly.pdbx_seq_one_letter_code
_entity_poly.pdbx_strand_id
1 'polypeptide(L)'
;MCLKRRVYDKCILPVTTYGLENMAFTKKTLEQLSTTQRAKEGHARVSLRDRIQNTDISERTKIIDVTEHTARLKWQWVGHVARDNPEKWTQINKLETRRKQTRSNRTTEEVAR
;
A
#
# COMPACT_ATOMS: atom_id res chain seq x y z
N MET A 1 -12.96 1.27 -21.21
CA MET A 1 -12.45 1.55 -19.85
C MET A 1 -13.32 2.63 -19.18
N CYS A 2 -13.71 2.46 -17.93
CA CYS A 2 -14.55 3.42 -17.18
C CYS A 2 -13.71 4.60 -16.63
N LEU A 3 -14.28 5.82 -16.65
CA LEU A 3 -13.59 7.06 -16.25
C LEU A 3 -13.09 7.01 -14.79
N LYS A 4 -13.91 6.50 -13.86
CA LYS A 4 -13.58 6.35 -12.44
C LYS A 4 -12.29 5.55 -12.22
N ARG A 5 -12.10 4.48 -13.02
CA ARG A 5 -10.90 3.63 -12.96
C ARG A 5 -9.66 4.39 -13.41
N ARG A 6 -9.75 5.14 -14.51
CA ARG A 6 -8.64 5.96 -15.02
C ARG A 6 -8.19 7.01 -14.00
N VAL A 7 -9.15 7.65 -13.31
CA VAL A 7 -8.85 8.62 -12.25
C VAL A 7 -8.19 7.94 -11.05
N TYR A 8 -8.65 6.75 -10.67
CA TYR A 8 -8.04 5.99 -9.58
C TYR A 8 -6.58 5.61 -9.89
N ASP A 9 -6.35 4.99 -11.05
CA ASP A 9 -5.03 4.52 -11.47
C ASP A 9 -4.03 5.68 -11.66
N LYS A 10 -4.49 6.85 -12.13
CA LYS A 10 -3.62 7.99 -12.42
C LYS A 10 -3.39 8.94 -11.25
N CYS A 11 -4.37 9.14 -10.37
CA CYS A 11 -4.31 10.17 -9.34
C CYS A 11 -4.31 9.60 -7.92
N ILE A 12 -5.19 8.65 -7.63
CA ILE A 12 -5.40 8.16 -6.25
C ILE A 12 -4.32 7.15 -5.88
N LEU A 13 -3.99 6.24 -6.80
CA LEU A 13 -2.96 5.24 -6.62
C LEU A 13 -1.60 5.85 -6.27
N PRO A 14 -1.01 6.79 -7.05
CA PRO A 14 0.30 7.36 -6.73
C PRO A 14 0.30 8.16 -5.43
N VAL A 15 -0.77 8.91 -5.11
CA VAL A 15 -0.86 9.66 -3.84
C VAL A 15 -0.87 8.72 -2.64
N THR A 16 -1.62 7.63 -2.75
CA THR A 16 -1.70 6.62 -1.70
C THR A 16 -0.37 5.89 -1.56
N THR A 17 0.29 5.53 -2.66
CA THR A 17 1.57 4.84 -2.65
C THR A 17 2.72 5.71 -2.15
N TYR A 18 2.76 7.00 -2.50
CA TYR A 18 3.78 7.93 -2.01
C TYR A 18 3.81 8.05 -0.48
N GLY A 19 2.62 8.06 0.16
CA GLY A 19 2.52 8.05 1.62
C GLY A 19 3.09 6.77 2.25
N LEU A 20 3.08 5.67 1.50
CA LEU A 20 3.53 4.36 1.94
C LEU A 20 5.02 4.11 1.69
N GLU A 21 5.60 4.72 0.66
CA GLU A 21 7.03 4.66 0.37
C GLU A 21 7.87 5.16 1.54
N ASN A 22 7.38 6.18 2.25
CA ASN A 22 8.04 6.80 3.39
C ASN A 22 7.81 6.08 4.73
N MET A 23 6.90 5.09 4.78
CA MET A 23 6.56 4.34 5.99
C MET A 23 6.97 2.87 5.89
N ALA A 24 7.17 2.23 7.05
CA ALA A 24 7.42 0.79 7.08
C ALA A 24 6.14 0.02 6.72
N PHE A 25 6.20 -0.81 5.67
CA PHE A 25 5.12 -1.72 5.31
C PHE A 25 4.84 -2.68 6.46
N THR A 26 3.62 -2.59 6.98
CA THR A 26 3.10 -3.51 7.97
C THR A 26 1.94 -4.27 7.33
N LYS A 27 1.71 -5.52 7.71
CA LYS A 27 0.56 -6.31 7.22
C LYS A 27 -0.76 -5.53 7.33
N LYS A 28 -0.97 -4.86 8.46
CA LYS A 28 -2.11 -3.96 8.70
C LYS A 28 -2.28 -2.89 7.62
N THR A 29 -1.18 -2.27 7.19
CA THR A 29 -1.24 -1.22 6.16
C THR A 29 -1.63 -1.79 4.79
N LEU A 30 -1.12 -2.99 4.45
CA LEU A 30 -1.50 -3.70 3.23
C LEU A 30 -2.98 -4.14 3.25
N GLU A 31 -3.47 -4.62 4.40
CA GLU A 31 -4.88 -4.94 4.60
C GLU A 31 -5.79 -3.71 4.45
N GLN A 32 -5.39 -2.56 5.00
CA GLN A 32 -6.11 -1.29 4.85
C GLN A 32 -6.16 -0.84 3.38
N LEU A 33 -5.07 -1.01 2.63
CA LEU A 33 -4.99 -0.69 1.21
C LEU A 33 -5.92 -1.58 0.37
N SER A 34 -5.84 -2.89 0.57
CA SER A 34 -6.71 -3.84 -0.12
C SER A 34 -8.19 -3.59 0.18
N THR A 35 -8.53 -3.22 1.42
CA THR A 35 -9.90 -2.87 1.82
C THR A 35 -10.37 -1.57 1.16
N THR A 36 -9.49 -0.57 1.09
CA THR A 36 -9.79 0.72 0.46
C THR A 36 -9.98 0.59 -1.05
N GLN A 37 -9.13 -0.22 -1.70
CA GLN A 37 -9.26 -0.57 -3.10
C GLN A 37 -10.61 -1.27 -3.37
N ARG A 38 -10.93 -2.34 -2.61
CA ARG A 38 -12.21 -3.07 -2.72
C ARG A 38 -13.42 -2.17 -2.54
N ALA A 39 -13.40 -1.28 -1.53
CA ALA A 39 -14.47 -0.34 -1.30
C ALA A 39 -14.68 0.59 -2.51
N LYS A 40 -13.60 1.10 -3.12
CA LYS A 40 -13.72 1.95 -4.31
C LYS A 40 -14.17 1.21 -5.55
N GLU A 41 -13.73 -0.03 -5.73
CA GLU A 41 -14.18 -0.88 -6.84
C GLU A 41 -15.67 -1.20 -6.76
N GLY A 42 -16.19 -1.48 -5.55
CA GLY A 42 -17.62 -1.67 -5.31
C GLY A 42 -18.46 -0.46 -5.75
N HIS A 43 -18.04 0.77 -5.39
CA HIS A 43 -18.74 2.01 -5.76
C HIS A 43 -18.60 2.39 -7.25
N ALA A 44 -17.64 1.82 -7.97
CA ALA A 44 -17.37 2.20 -9.35
C ALA A 44 -18.39 1.61 -10.33
N ARG A 45 -18.99 0.45 -10.02
CA ARG A 45 -19.78 -0.31 -11.01
C ARG A 45 -20.89 -1.23 -10.46
N VAL A 46 -21.09 -1.31 -9.14
CA VAL A 46 -21.98 -2.33 -8.55
C VAL A 46 -22.96 -1.66 -7.59
N SER A 47 -24.26 -1.85 -7.83
CA SER A 47 -25.27 -1.55 -6.83
C SER A 47 -25.20 -2.63 -5.76
N LEU A 48 -25.38 -2.28 -4.47
CA LEU A 48 -25.47 -3.27 -3.39
C LEU A 48 -26.55 -4.34 -3.65
N ARG A 49 -27.51 -4.05 -4.55
CA ARG A 49 -28.57 -4.96 -4.98
C ARG A 49 -28.10 -6.06 -5.93
N ASP A 50 -27.00 -5.86 -6.66
CA ASP A 50 -26.56 -6.78 -7.70
C ASP A 50 -25.91 -8.06 -7.12
N ARG A 51 -25.64 -8.10 -5.80
CA ARG A 51 -25.05 -9.24 -5.06
C ARG A 51 -23.85 -9.90 -5.78
N ILE A 52 -23.06 -9.09 -6.49
CA ILE A 52 -21.93 -9.57 -7.28
C ILE A 52 -20.80 -10.00 -6.33
N GLN A 53 -20.18 -11.14 -6.59
CA GLN A 53 -19.06 -11.61 -5.77
C GLN A 53 -17.82 -10.75 -5.99
N ASN A 54 -16.98 -10.69 -4.96
CA ASN A 54 -15.78 -9.85 -4.97
C ASN A 54 -14.75 -10.30 -6.02
N THR A 55 -14.74 -11.59 -6.36
CA THR A 55 -13.94 -12.20 -7.44
C THR A 55 -14.35 -11.65 -8.80
N ASP A 56 -15.66 -11.59 -9.08
CA ASP A 56 -16.21 -11.06 -10.34
C ASP A 56 -15.92 -9.57 -10.50
N ILE A 57 -15.91 -8.81 -9.39
CA ILE A 57 -15.56 -7.39 -9.40
C ILE A 57 -14.10 -7.24 -9.82
N SER A 58 -13.19 -7.99 -9.19
CA SER A 58 -11.75 -7.97 -9.48
C SER A 58 -11.43 -8.36 -10.93
N GLU A 59 -12.06 -9.40 -11.47
CA GLU A 59 -11.89 -9.81 -12.86
C GLU A 59 -12.40 -8.76 -13.86
N ARG A 60 -13.54 -8.12 -13.55
CA ARG A 60 -14.12 -7.07 -14.40
C ARG A 60 -13.35 -5.76 -14.30
N THR A 61 -12.80 -5.45 -13.13
CA THR A 61 -12.04 -4.21 -12.92
C THR A 61 -10.62 -4.35 -13.41
N LYS A 62 -9.97 -5.54 -13.43
CA LYS A 62 -8.56 -5.73 -13.84
C LYS A 62 -7.59 -4.69 -13.23
N ILE A 63 -7.94 -4.06 -12.12
CA ILE A 63 -7.13 -3.01 -11.50
C ILE A 63 -5.87 -3.68 -10.95
N ILE A 64 -4.74 -2.98 -11.06
CA ILE A 64 -3.46 -3.49 -10.53
C ILE A 64 -3.64 -3.65 -9.02
N ASP A 65 -3.29 -4.81 -8.47
CA ASP A 65 -3.30 -4.99 -7.02
C ASP A 65 -2.38 -3.94 -6.40
N VAL A 66 -2.94 -3.06 -5.56
CA VAL A 66 -2.20 -2.01 -4.88
C VAL A 66 -1.05 -2.61 -4.07
N THR A 67 -1.23 -3.82 -3.53
CA THR A 67 -0.21 -4.55 -2.78
C THR A 67 0.99 -4.88 -3.65
N GLU A 68 0.75 -5.49 -4.81
CA GLU A 68 1.78 -5.85 -5.78
C GLU A 68 2.47 -4.61 -6.36
N HIS A 69 1.68 -3.60 -6.75
CA HIS A 69 2.20 -2.33 -7.27
C HIS A 69 3.16 -1.66 -6.28
N THR A 70 2.73 -1.61 -5.03
CA THR A 70 3.50 -0.95 -3.97
C THR A 70 4.74 -1.76 -3.60
N ALA A 71 4.65 -3.09 -3.56
CA ALA A 71 5.81 -3.95 -3.38
C ALA A 71 6.84 -3.76 -4.51
N ARG A 72 6.37 -3.70 -5.76
CA ARG A 72 7.23 -3.46 -6.93
C ARG A 72 7.93 -2.11 -6.84
N LEU A 73 7.22 -1.04 -6.51
CA LEU A 73 7.80 0.30 -6.35
C LEU A 73 8.86 0.32 -5.24
N LYS A 74 8.59 -0.34 -4.11
CA LYS A 74 9.58 -0.50 -3.04
C LYS A 74 10.82 -1.24 -3.54
N TRP A 75 10.67 -2.36 -4.23
CA TRP A 75 11.82 -3.09 -4.78
C TRP A 75 12.59 -2.31 -5.83
N GLN A 76 11.91 -1.51 -6.66
CA GLN A 76 12.56 -0.60 -7.62
C GLN A 76 13.38 0.48 -6.92
N TRP A 77 12.83 1.08 -5.85
CA TRP A 77 13.53 2.07 -5.04
C TRP A 77 14.73 1.45 -4.30
N VAL A 78 14.54 0.28 -3.67
CA VAL A 78 15.65 -0.47 -3.03
C VAL A 78 16.75 -0.76 -4.05
N GLY A 79 16.39 -1.22 -5.25
CA GLY A 79 17.34 -1.45 -6.33
C GLY A 79 18.04 -0.17 -6.80
N HIS A 80 17.34 0.97 -6.83
CA HIS A 80 17.94 2.27 -7.14
C HIS A 80 18.94 2.71 -6.07
N VAL A 81 18.57 2.64 -4.79
CA VAL A 81 19.44 2.99 -3.66
C VAL A 81 20.67 2.07 -3.59
N ALA A 82 20.49 0.76 -3.81
CA ALA A 82 21.58 -0.20 -3.81
C ALA A 82 22.58 0.03 -4.95
N ARG A 83 22.12 0.51 -6.12
CA ARG A 83 22.99 0.91 -7.24
C ARG A 83 23.71 2.23 -6.99
N ASP A 84 23.07 3.17 -6.29
CA ASP A 84 23.68 4.47 -5.95
C ASP A 84 24.77 4.33 -4.89
N ASN A 85 24.48 3.64 -3.77
CA ASN A 85 25.47 3.36 -2.73
C ASN A 85 25.04 2.18 -1.84
N PRO A 86 25.79 1.07 -1.80
CA PRO A 86 25.45 -0.11 -1.01
C PRO A 86 25.48 0.15 0.50
N GLU A 87 26.27 1.11 0.97
CA GLU A 87 26.32 1.47 2.40
C GLU A 87 25.08 2.25 2.84
N LYS A 88 24.50 3.08 1.96
CA LYS A 88 23.25 3.81 2.24
C LYS A 88 22.10 2.86 2.54
N TRP A 89 21.99 1.75 1.79
CA TRP A 89 20.98 0.72 2.06
C TRP A 89 21.10 0.14 3.47
N THR A 90 22.33 -0.14 3.90
CA THR A 90 22.62 -0.65 5.25
C THR A 90 22.25 0.36 6.33
N GLN A 91 22.48 1.65 6.10
CA GLN A 91 22.06 2.72 7.01
C GLN A 91 20.55 2.88 7.08
N ILE A 92 19.86 2.85 5.94
CA ILE A 92 18.39 2.94 5.86
C ILE A 92 17.74 1.78 6.63
N ASN A 93 18.23 0.55 6.47
CA ASN A 93 17.72 -0.60 7.24
C ASN A 93 17.91 -0.40 8.75
N LYS A 94 19.08 0.08 9.18
CA LYS A 94 19.35 0.40 10.59
C LYS A 94 18.44 1.51 11.14
N LEU A 95 18.00 2.44 10.30
CA LEU A 95 17.06 3.50 10.69
C LEU A 95 15.62 2.96 10.75
N GLU A 96 15.21 2.12 9.81
CA GLU A 96 13.89 1.48 9.81
C GLU A 96 13.70 0.56 11.03
N THR A 97 14.70 -0.25 11.38
CA THR A 97 14.64 -1.12 12.56
C THR A 97 14.56 -0.32 13.85
N ARG A 98 15.34 0.76 14.00
CA ARG A 98 15.23 1.69 15.13
C ARG A 98 13.84 2.31 15.25
N ARG A 99 13.26 2.78 14.15
CA ARG A 99 11.89 3.36 14.13
C ARG A 99 10.83 2.36 14.58
N LYS A 100 10.96 1.08 14.20
CA LYS A 100 10.06 0.01 14.67
C LYS A 100 10.20 -0.22 16.17
N GLN A 101 11.43 -0.26 16.69
CA GLN A 101 11.68 -0.44 18.12
C GLN A 101 11.09 0.71 18.95
N THR A 102 11.31 1.97 18.55
CA THR A 102 10.74 3.14 19.24
C THR A 102 9.21 3.14 19.26
N ARG A 103 8.57 2.73 18.15
CA ARG A 103 7.12 2.60 18.09
C ARG A 103 6.60 1.50 19.01
N SER A 104 7.27 0.35 19.02
CA SER A 104 6.93 -0.77 19.90
C SER A 104 6.97 -0.33 21.36
N ASN A 105 8.05 0.35 21.77
CA ASN A 105 8.22 0.81 23.14
C ASN A 105 7.12 1.81 23.57
N ARG A 106 6.72 2.73 22.68
CA ARG A 106 5.60 3.64 22.96
C ARG A 106 4.27 2.93 23.15
N THR A 107 3.97 1.93 22.33
CA THR A 107 2.73 1.13 22.51
C THR A 107 2.73 0.37 23.83
N THR A 108 3.88 -0.15 24.29
CA THR A 108 3.95 -0.81 25.60
C THR A 108 3.77 0.18 26.75
N GLU A 109 4.32 1.39 26.63
CA GLU A 109 4.18 2.47 27.63
C GLU A 109 2.76 3.06 27.68
N GLU A 110 2.05 3.12 26.55
CA GLU A 110 0.65 3.59 26.48
C GLU A 110 -0.34 2.55 27.04
N VAL A 111 -0.06 1.25 26.90
CA VAL A 111 -0.90 0.17 27.45
C VAL A 111 -0.67 -0.04 28.95
N ALA A 112 0.49 0.40 29.47
CA ALA A 112 0.84 0.32 30.89
C ALA A 112 0.32 1.50 31.73
N ARG A 113 -0.35 2.50 31.12
CA ARG A 113 -1.04 3.61 31.79
C ARG A 113 -2.54 3.37 31.78
#